data_AF-A0A9E0G1P6-F1
#
_entry.id   AF-A0A9E0G1P6-F1
#
_cell.length_a   1.000
_cell.length_b   1.000
_cell.length_c   1.000
_cell.angle_alpha   90.00
_cell.angle_beta   90.00
_cell.angle_gamma   90.00
#
_symmetry.space_group_name_H-M   'P 1'
#
loop_
_entity.id
_entity.type
_entity.pdbx_description
1 polymer ?
#
loop_
_entity_poly.entity_id
_entity_poly.type
_entity_poly.pdbx_seq_one_letter_code
_entity_poly.pdbx_strand_id
1 'polypeptide(L)'
;MSERKENSLFNSANERMKYKYRIHLRRVGKRDEKTILAALKNIREFERFIEFTGFEAFNEGVADQYVQKLLSRNLSLSFIFDNLKALRDFLNWLARQRGYRSKINFNHIDYLNISNNQRKEAKAMQYQKTYKYDQIIDVIRAMPEQTLKEKRDKALISLQALCTLRISELRTVKIKSLIEEDGVYFIYVCPKNMKTKFAKTRAVVFVPLPEDIKQNVIRWLDYLLTLGFKDNDPLFPIIDNSFNGQNLLQQEIRRAEIKSDTTIRAIFQRAFERAGLPYINPHSFRKTLARFSQTQSPAFLNAVRQNLGHSSIDTTLNSYGQLSTAEQRKIIGEASFPFKLTGE
;
A
#
# COMPACT_ATOMS: atom_id res chain seq x y z
N MET A 1 -34.94 10.13 -5.94
CA MET A 1 -34.98 10.33 -4.47
C MET A 1 -33.60 9.99 -3.92
N SER A 2 -32.93 10.97 -3.32
CA SER A 2 -31.45 11.09 -3.31
C SER A 2 -30.72 10.21 -2.28
N GLU A 3 -29.48 9.81 -2.59
CA GLU A 3 -28.50 9.15 -1.70
C GLU A 3 -28.40 9.76 -0.28
N ARG A 4 -28.81 11.02 -0.11
CA ARG A 4 -28.89 11.69 1.20
C ARG A 4 -29.96 11.10 2.13
N LYS A 5 -31.11 10.63 1.64
CA LYS A 5 -32.14 9.97 2.46
C LYS A 5 -31.73 8.57 2.89
N GLU A 6 -30.98 7.86 2.06
CA GLU A 6 -30.50 6.50 2.36
C GLU A 6 -29.38 6.51 3.42
N ASN A 7 -28.59 7.58 3.49
CA ASN A 7 -27.55 7.75 4.51
C ASN A 7 -28.10 8.03 5.92
N SER A 8 -29.35 8.50 6.07
CA SER A 8 -29.99 8.73 7.36
C SER A 8 -30.77 7.52 7.90
N LEU A 9 -30.93 6.45 7.12
CA LEU A 9 -31.60 5.24 7.59
C LEU A 9 -30.69 4.48 8.56
N PHE A 10 -31.28 4.08 9.69
CA PHE A 10 -30.64 3.25 10.69
C PHE A 10 -31.67 2.49 11.53
N ASN A 11 -31.22 1.40 12.13
CA ASN A 11 -31.92 0.71 13.20
C ASN A 11 -31.20 0.98 14.52
N SER A 12 -31.92 1.49 15.51
CA SER A 12 -31.32 1.90 16.79
C SER A 12 -30.68 0.73 17.54
N ALA A 13 -31.24 -0.48 17.45
CA ALA A 13 -30.66 -1.68 18.04
C ALA A 13 -29.37 -2.09 17.31
N ASN A 14 -29.36 -2.03 15.97
CA ASN A 14 -28.17 -2.33 15.17
C ASN A 14 -27.03 -1.36 15.46
N GLU A 15 -27.30 -0.05 15.51
CA GLU A 15 -26.28 0.97 15.82
C GLU A 15 -25.66 0.76 17.21
N ARG A 16 -26.48 0.40 18.22
CA ARG A 16 -25.97 0.03 19.56
C ARG A 16 -25.03 -1.17 19.50
N MET A 17 -25.37 -2.20 18.70
CA MET A 17 -24.53 -3.39 18.57
C MET A 17 -23.25 -3.12 17.78
N LYS A 18 -23.31 -2.34 16.70
CA LYS A 18 -22.11 -1.89 15.96
C LYS A 18 -21.20 -1.03 16.83
N TYR A 19 -21.75 -0.15 17.67
CA TYR A 19 -20.95 0.62 18.64
C TYR A 19 -20.23 -0.28 19.64
N LYS A 20 -20.91 -1.28 20.21
CA LYS A 20 -20.30 -2.29 21.08
C LYS A 20 -19.23 -3.10 20.35
N TYR A 21 -19.49 -3.51 19.10
CA TYR A 21 -18.52 -4.23 18.28
C TYR A 21 -17.29 -3.38 17.95
N ARG A 22 -17.47 -2.08 17.68
CA ARG A 22 -16.38 -1.12 17.51
C ARG A 22 -15.46 -1.08 18.73
N ILE A 23 -16.04 -1.05 19.95
CA ILE A 23 -15.28 -1.13 21.19
C ILE A 23 -14.56 -2.47 21.31
N HIS A 24 -15.22 -3.58 20.97
CA HIS A 24 -14.63 -4.91 20.98
C HIS A 24 -13.42 -5.02 20.03
N LEU A 25 -13.56 -4.58 18.78
CA LEU A 25 -12.44 -4.57 17.82
C LEU A 25 -11.27 -3.71 18.29
N ARG A 26 -11.55 -2.56 18.92
CA ARG A 26 -10.51 -1.66 19.44
C ARG A 26 -9.80 -2.24 20.66
N ARG A 27 -10.54 -2.71 21.66
CA ARG A 27 -9.98 -3.13 22.97
C ARG A 27 -9.51 -4.58 22.98
N VAL A 28 -10.32 -5.49 22.45
CA VAL A 28 -10.00 -6.93 22.43
C VAL A 28 -9.24 -7.29 21.16
N GLY A 29 -9.75 -6.86 20.01
CA GLY A 29 -9.10 -7.11 18.71
C GLY A 29 -7.82 -6.32 18.48
N LYS A 30 -7.53 -5.30 19.30
CA LYS A 30 -6.38 -4.39 19.19
C LYS A 30 -6.19 -3.83 17.78
N ARG A 31 -7.30 -3.62 17.06
CA ARG A 31 -7.31 -3.14 15.68
C ARG A 31 -7.14 -1.63 15.65
N ASP A 32 -6.48 -1.14 14.60
CA ASP A 32 -6.38 0.29 14.32
C ASP A 32 -7.69 0.84 13.76
N GLU A 33 -7.89 2.16 13.87
CA GLU A 33 -9.14 2.82 13.49
C GLU A 33 -9.53 2.55 12.04
N LYS A 34 -8.55 2.49 11.13
CA LYS A 34 -8.80 2.23 9.71
C LYS A 34 -9.39 0.84 9.48
N THR A 35 -8.86 -0.19 10.13
CA THR A 35 -9.40 -1.56 10.03
C THR A 35 -10.81 -1.64 10.62
N ILE A 36 -11.04 -0.95 11.73
CA ILE A 36 -12.36 -0.91 12.38
C ILE A 36 -13.40 -0.26 11.47
N LEU A 37 -13.09 0.91 10.89
CA LEU A 37 -13.97 1.60 9.96
C LEU A 37 -14.25 0.78 8.70
N ALA A 38 -13.26 0.06 8.18
CA ALA A 38 -13.45 -0.84 7.03
C ALA A 38 -14.44 -1.98 7.36
N ALA A 39 -14.30 -2.61 8.53
CA ALA A 39 -15.24 -3.65 8.97
C ALA A 39 -16.66 -3.10 9.14
N LEU A 40 -16.82 -1.93 9.79
CA LEU A 40 -18.12 -1.28 9.96
C LEU A 40 -18.76 -0.88 8.63
N LYS A 41 -17.97 -0.44 7.65
CA LYS A 41 -18.46 -0.17 6.29
C LYS A 41 -19.03 -1.43 5.64
N ASN A 42 -18.34 -2.56 5.75
CA ASN A 42 -18.82 -3.83 5.21
C ASN A 42 -20.11 -4.31 5.91
N ILE A 43 -20.20 -4.14 7.23
CA ILE A 43 -21.43 -4.44 8.00
C ILE A 43 -22.59 -3.54 7.55
N ARG A 44 -22.32 -2.25 7.28
CA ARG A 44 -23.35 -1.33 6.79
C ARG A 44 -23.87 -1.70 5.39
N GLU A 45 -23.02 -2.23 4.52
CA GLU A 45 -23.48 -2.78 3.22
C GLU A 45 -24.50 -3.90 3.42
N PHE A 46 -24.30 -4.77 4.43
CA PHE A 46 -25.27 -5.80 4.79
C PHE A 46 -26.56 -5.20 5.39
N GLU A 47 -26.47 -4.19 6.25
CA GLU A 47 -27.66 -3.51 6.76
C GLU A 47 -28.52 -2.92 5.65
N ARG A 48 -27.90 -2.29 4.63
CA ARG A 48 -28.65 -1.81 3.46
C ARG A 48 -29.32 -2.95 2.69
N PHE A 49 -28.70 -4.14 2.66
CA PHE A 49 -29.29 -5.30 2.01
C PHE A 49 -30.54 -5.81 2.74
N ILE A 50 -30.51 -5.85 4.07
CA ILE A 50 -31.67 -6.23 4.89
C ILE A 50 -32.59 -5.03 5.18
N GLU A 51 -32.50 -3.94 4.41
CA GLU A 51 -33.33 -2.74 4.54
C GLU A 51 -33.37 -2.16 5.96
N PHE A 52 -32.25 -2.27 6.68
CA PHE A 52 -32.10 -1.86 8.08
C PHE A 52 -33.07 -2.55 9.04
N THR A 53 -33.54 -3.77 8.75
CA THR A 53 -34.15 -4.62 9.79
C THR A 53 -33.11 -5.01 10.84
N GLY A 54 -33.58 -5.55 11.97
CA GLY A 54 -32.69 -6.04 13.02
C GLY A 54 -31.80 -7.19 12.53
N PHE A 55 -30.58 -7.29 13.06
CA PHE A 55 -29.65 -8.37 12.71
C PHE A 55 -30.16 -9.78 13.09
N GLU A 56 -31.17 -9.88 13.96
CA GLU A 56 -31.85 -11.14 14.26
C GLU A 56 -32.59 -11.77 13.07
N ALA A 57 -32.84 -11.01 12.00
CA ALA A 57 -33.45 -11.54 10.78
C ALA A 57 -32.49 -12.47 10.01
N PHE A 58 -31.21 -12.54 10.40
CA PHE A 58 -30.21 -13.35 9.71
C PHE A 58 -30.49 -14.85 9.82
N ASN A 59 -30.56 -15.52 8.67
CA ASN A 59 -30.66 -16.96 8.53
C ASN A 59 -29.91 -17.45 7.27
N GLU A 60 -29.90 -18.75 7.01
CA GLU A 60 -29.22 -19.35 5.85
C GLU A 60 -29.70 -18.75 4.50
N GLY A 61 -31.02 -18.58 4.33
CA GLY A 61 -31.58 -17.99 3.11
C GLY A 61 -31.15 -16.53 2.90
N VAL A 62 -31.10 -15.73 3.96
CA VAL A 62 -30.59 -14.35 3.92
C VAL A 62 -29.09 -14.33 3.59
N ALA A 63 -28.32 -15.29 4.13
CA ALA A 63 -26.89 -15.42 3.83
C ALA A 63 -26.67 -15.70 2.33
N ASP A 64 -27.39 -16.69 1.79
CA ASP A 64 -27.28 -17.08 0.37
C ASP A 64 -27.68 -15.92 -0.55
N GLN A 65 -28.81 -15.26 -0.28
CA GLN A 65 -29.25 -14.10 -1.06
C GLN A 65 -28.23 -12.96 -1.01
N TYR A 66 -27.59 -12.72 0.14
CA TYR A 66 -26.56 -11.68 0.25
C TYR A 66 -25.30 -12.03 -0.55
N VAL A 67 -24.85 -13.29 -0.48
CA VAL A 67 -23.70 -13.76 -1.27
C VAL A 67 -24.00 -13.62 -2.77
N GLN A 68 -25.17 -14.06 -3.24
CA GLN A 68 -25.57 -13.93 -4.64
C GLN A 68 -25.66 -12.46 -5.07
N LYS A 69 -26.20 -11.57 -4.22
CA LYS A 69 -26.22 -10.13 -4.48
C LYS A 69 -24.81 -9.54 -4.62
N LEU A 70 -23.85 -9.98 -3.81
CA LEU A 70 -22.47 -9.50 -3.94
C LEU A 70 -21.81 -10.01 -5.22
N LEU A 71 -22.05 -11.28 -5.58
CA LEU A 71 -21.51 -11.91 -6.80
C LEU A 71 -22.12 -11.34 -8.09
N SER A 72 -23.38 -10.92 -8.06
CA SER A 72 -24.04 -10.31 -9.23
C SER A 72 -23.61 -8.86 -9.48
N ARG A 73 -22.95 -8.22 -8.52
CA ARG A 73 -22.34 -6.90 -8.71
C ARG A 73 -20.99 -7.04 -9.39
N ASN A 74 -20.62 -6.06 -10.21
CA ASN A 74 -19.28 -5.96 -10.83
C ASN A 74 -18.21 -5.55 -9.78
N LEU A 75 -18.01 -6.38 -8.76
CA LEU A 75 -17.05 -6.21 -7.66
C LEU A 75 -15.95 -7.25 -7.78
N SER A 76 -14.75 -6.95 -7.29
CA SER A 76 -13.67 -7.93 -7.27
C SER A 76 -13.95 -9.02 -6.24
N LEU A 77 -13.58 -10.27 -6.55
CA LEU A 77 -13.73 -11.39 -5.63
C LEU A 77 -12.99 -11.17 -4.30
N SER A 78 -11.86 -10.45 -4.30
CA SER A 78 -11.15 -10.09 -3.07
C SER A 78 -11.98 -9.16 -2.18
N PHE A 79 -12.69 -8.18 -2.78
CA PHE A 79 -13.58 -7.30 -2.05
C PHE A 79 -14.78 -8.07 -1.46
N ILE A 80 -15.39 -8.95 -2.26
CA ILE A 80 -16.50 -9.81 -1.81
C ILE A 80 -16.04 -10.68 -0.63
N PHE A 81 -14.87 -11.31 -0.75
CA PHE A 81 -14.30 -12.12 0.31
C PHE A 81 -14.07 -11.32 1.61
N ASP A 82 -13.48 -10.13 1.52
CA ASP A 82 -13.24 -9.26 2.69
C ASP A 82 -14.55 -8.75 3.32
N ASN A 83 -15.57 -8.49 2.49
CA ASN A 83 -16.90 -8.09 2.95
C ASN A 83 -17.58 -9.21 3.75
N LEU A 84 -17.67 -10.41 3.15
CA LEU A 84 -18.26 -11.59 3.78
C LEU A 84 -17.51 -11.97 5.06
N LYS A 85 -16.18 -11.90 5.05
CA LYS A 85 -15.36 -12.16 6.24
C LYS A 85 -15.69 -11.18 7.37
N ALA A 86 -15.74 -9.88 7.07
CA ALA A 86 -16.05 -8.86 8.09
C ALA A 86 -17.45 -9.07 8.70
N LEU A 87 -18.44 -9.42 7.86
CA LEU A 87 -19.78 -9.74 8.31
C LEU A 87 -19.81 -11.01 9.17
N ARG A 88 -19.10 -12.06 8.75
CA ARG A 88 -18.99 -13.32 9.48
C ARG A 88 -18.37 -13.13 10.87
N ASP A 89 -17.26 -12.40 10.94
CA ASP A 89 -16.59 -12.08 12.22
C ASP A 89 -17.53 -11.31 13.15
N PHE A 90 -18.31 -10.37 12.60
CA PHE A 90 -19.30 -9.61 13.36
C PHE A 90 -20.47 -10.47 13.86
N LEU A 91 -21.08 -11.29 13.00
CA LEU A 91 -22.21 -12.14 13.37
C LEU A 91 -21.80 -13.20 14.39
N ASN A 92 -20.60 -13.77 14.27
CA ASN A 92 -20.04 -14.68 15.27
C ASN A 92 -19.87 -14.01 16.63
N TRP A 93 -19.41 -12.76 16.65
CA TRP A 93 -19.35 -11.97 17.88
C TRP A 93 -20.76 -11.66 18.41
N LEU A 94 -21.70 -11.30 17.52
CA LEU A 94 -23.06 -10.88 17.85
C LEU A 94 -23.86 -12.03 18.46
N ALA A 95 -23.75 -13.24 17.90
CA ALA A 95 -24.40 -14.44 18.41
C ALA A 95 -24.01 -14.77 19.86
N ARG A 96 -22.89 -14.25 20.37
CA ARG A 96 -22.47 -14.45 21.78
C ARG A 96 -23.07 -13.41 22.74
N GLN A 97 -23.66 -12.34 22.22
CA GLN A 97 -24.18 -11.22 23.01
C GLN A 97 -25.57 -11.53 23.58
N ARG A 98 -25.87 -10.95 24.74
CA ARG A 98 -27.20 -11.05 25.36
C ARG A 98 -28.26 -10.51 24.39
N GLY A 99 -29.34 -11.26 24.20
CA GLY A 99 -30.43 -10.92 23.27
C GLY A 99 -30.29 -11.48 21.86
N TYR A 100 -29.12 -12.03 21.50
CA TYR A 100 -28.86 -12.60 20.16
C TYR A 100 -28.50 -14.09 20.17
N ARG A 101 -28.12 -14.67 21.33
CA ARG A 101 -27.76 -16.09 21.48
C ARG A 101 -28.80 -17.07 20.95
N SER A 102 -30.08 -16.79 21.16
CA SER A 102 -31.19 -17.61 20.66
C SER A 102 -31.70 -17.19 19.29
N LYS A 103 -31.23 -16.05 18.77
CA LYS A 103 -31.75 -15.44 17.53
C LYS A 103 -30.85 -15.68 16.31
N ILE A 104 -29.55 -15.86 16.53
CA ILE A 104 -28.58 -16.09 15.45
C ILE A 104 -27.96 -17.47 15.63
N ASN A 105 -28.23 -18.36 14.67
CA ASN A 105 -27.63 -19.70 14.62
C ASN A 105 -26.22 -19.62 14.02
N PHE A 106 -25.24 -20.22 14.70
CA PHE A 106 -23.86 -20.30 14.22
C PHE A 106 -23.74 -21.01 12.87
N ASN A 107 -24.54 -22.06 12.63
CA ASN A 107 -24.49 -22.82 11.38
C ASN A 107 -24.90 -21.97 10.18
N HIS A 108 -25.83 -21.01 10.36
CA HIS A 108 -26.25 -20.11 9.28
C HIS A 108 -25.12 -19.15 8.87
N ILE A 109 -24.22 -18.81 9.80
CA ILE A 109 -23.10 -17.89 9.55
C ILE A 109 -22.08 -18.52 8.57
N ASP A 110 -21.98 -19.85 8.55
CA ASP A 110 -21.07 -20.58 7.66
C ASP A 110 -21.48 -20.53 6.18
N TYR A 111 -22.72 -20.15 5.87
CA TYR A 111 -23.18 -19.92 4.49
C TYR A 111 -22.65 -18.61 3.90
N LEU A 112 -22.07 -17.71 4.70
CA LEU A 112 -21.41 -16.48 4.20
C LEU A 112 -20.04 -16.77 3.59
N ASN A 113 -19.97 -17.64 2.59
CA ASN A 113 -18.75 -18.06 1.91
C ASN A 113 -18.88 -18.00 0.39
N ILE A 114 -17.72 -17.93 -0.28
CA ILE A 114 -17.58 -18.17 -1.71
C ILE A 114 -16.92 -19.54 -1.93
N SER A 115 -17.04 -20.10 -3.13
CA SER A 115 -16.42 -21.40 -3.43
C SER A 115 -14.90 -21.38 -3.23
N ASN A 116 -14.31 -22.55 -2.99
CA ASN A 116 -12.85 -22.68 -2.88
C ASN A 116 -12.11 -22.19 -4.15
N ASN A 117 -12.70 -22.40 -5.32
CA ASN A 117 -12.16 -21.89 -6.59
C ASN A 117 -12.21 -20.37 -6.66
N GLN A 118 -13.36 -19.75 -6.37
CA GLN A 118 -13.47 -18.28 -6.28
C GLN A 118 -12.53 -17.70 -5.21
N ARG A 119 -12.30 -18.41 -4.11
CA ARG A 119 -11.34 -18.00 -3.07
C ARG A 119 -9.90 -18.05 -3.55
N LYS A 120 -9.53 -19.08 -4.33
CA LYS A 120 -8.21 -19.16 -4.97
C LYS A 120 -8.06 -18.07 -6.02
N GLU A 121 -9.09 -17.83 -6.83
CA GLU A 121 -9.14 -16.76 -7.82
C GLU A 121 -9.05 -15.36 -7.19
N ALA A 122 -9.76 -15.11 -6.09
CA ALA A 122 -9.67 -13.87 -5.30
C ALA A 122 -8.26 -13.57 -4.78
N LYS A 123 -7.45 -14.61 -4.59
CA LYS A 123 -6.06 -14.55 -4.15
C LYS A 123 -5.06 -14.66 -5.29
N ALA A 124 -5.52 -15.01 -6.50
CA ALA A 124 -4.68 -15.20 -7.65
C ALA A 124 -4.05 -13.86 -8.02
N MET A 125 -2.75 -13.87 -8.22
CA MET A 125 -2.01 -12.68 -8.59
C MET A 125 -2.05 -12.51 -10.10
N GLN A 126 -2.55 -11.38 -10.56
CA GLN A 126 -2.44 -11.02 -11.97
C GLN A 126 -1.02 -10.59 -12.29
N TYR A 127 -0.55 -10.96 -13.49
CA TYR A 127 0.70 -10.43 -14.02
C TYR A 127 0.60 -8.91 -14.11
N GLN A 128 1.58 -8.22 -13.54
CA GLN A 128 1.69 -6.76 -13.62
C GLN A 128 3.02 -6.42 -14.28
N LYS A 129 2.96 -5.69 -15.40
CA LYS A 129 4.14 -5.15 -16.06
C LYS A 129 4.87 -4.24 -15.06
N THR A 130 6.11 -4.59 -14.75
CA THR A 130 7.03 -3.74 -14.00
C THR A 130 8.02 -3.14 -14.98
N TYR A 131 8.42 -1.89 -14.74
CA TYR A 131 9.50 -1.27 -15.49
C TYR A 131 10.84 -1.76 -14.97
N LYS A 132 11.82 -1.90 -15.87
CA LYS A 132 13.22 -2.10 -15.52
C LYS A 132 13.78 -0.84 -14.87
N TYR A 133 14.89 -0.98 -14.14
CA TYR A 133 15.57 0.18 -13.56
C TYR A 133 15.97 1.22 -14.60
N ASP A 134 16.43 0.80 -15.78
CA ASP A 134 16.80 1.70 -16.88
C ASP A 134 15.65 2.64 -17.26
N GLN A 135 14.45 2.09 -17.42
CA GLN A 135 13.26 2.87 -17.74
C GLN A 135 12.84 3.82 -16.61
N ILE A 136 13.03 3.41 -15.34
CA ILE A 136 12.78 4.29 -14.19
C ILE A 136 13.79 5.44 -14.16
N ILE A 137 15.06 5.16 -14.48
CA ILE A 137 16.13 6.16 -14.57
C ILE A 137 15.82 7.15 -15.69
N ASP A 138 15.41 6.68 -16.86
CA ASP A 138 15.03 7.53 -18.00
C ASP A 138 13.83 8.44 -17.65
N VAL A 139 12.82 7.90 -16.96
CA VAL A 139 11.68 8.69 -16.45
C VAL A 139 12.16 9.82 -15.55
N ILE A 140 13.05 9.53 -14.60
CA ILE A 140 13.58 10.54 -13.66
C ILE A 140 14.39 11.60 -14.41
N ARG A 141 15.23 11.20 -15.37
CA ARG A 141 16.05 12.11 -16.16
C ARG A 141 15.21 13.04 -17.04
N ALA A 142 14.08 12.55 -17.55
CA ALA A 142 13.11 13.35 -18.30
C ALA A 142 12.27 14.32 -17.44
N MET A 143 12.32 14.20 -16.10
CA MET A 143 11.60 15.13 -15.23
C MET A 143 12.22 16.54 -15.28
N PRO A 144 11.38 17.59 -15.33
CA PRO A 144 11.85 18.97 -15.27
C PRO A 144 12.43 19.28 -13.89
N GLU A 145 13.19 20.37 -13.82
CA GLU A 145 13.82 20.84 -12.57
C GLU A 145 13.97 22.37 -12.50
N GLN A 146 13.15 23.10 -13.26
CA GLN A 146 13.28 24.56 -13.38
C GLN A 146 12.63 25.27 -12.18
N THR A 147 11.45 24.81 -11.77
CA THR A 147 10.74 25.38 -10.61
C THR A 147 11.06 24.64 -9.31
N LEU A 148 10.82 25.29 -8.17
CA LEU A 148 10.99 24.68 -6.86
C LEU A 148 10.16 23.39 -6.72
N LYS A 149 8.91 23.44 -7.20
CA LYS A 149 7.99 22.31 -7.22
C LYS A 149 8.52 21.12 -8.00
N GLU A 150 9.15 21.38 -9.14
CA GLU A 150 9.74 20.37 -10.03
C GLU A 150 10.99 19.74 -9.42
N LYS A 151 11.90 20.55 -8.85
CA LYS A 151 13.07 20.06 -8.11
C LYS A 151 12.67 19.09 -6.99
N ARG A 152 11.68 19.48 -6.17
CA ARG A 152 11.10 18.60 -5.14
C ARG A 152 10.54 17.32 -5.73
N ASP A 153 9.74 17.41 -6.80
CA ASP A 153 9.11 16.24 -7.41
C ASP A 153 10.14 15.26 -7.98
N LYS A 154 11.18 15.77 -8.65
CA LYS A 154 12.29 14.96 -9.17
C LYS A 154 13.07 14.28 -8.04
N ALA A 155 13.37 15.00 -6.96
CA ALA A 155 13.99 14.43 -5.76
C ALA A 155 13.11 13.36 -5.09
N LEU A 156 11.78 13.56 -5.05
CA LEU A 156 10.83 12.62 -4.47
C LEU A 156 10.77 11.30 -5.25
N ILE A 157 10.68 11.36 -6.59
CA ILE A 157 10.70 10.15 -7.43
C ILE A 157 12.07 9.46 -7.34
N SER A 158 13.16 10.23 -7.30
CA SER A 158 14.52 9.71 -7.13
C SER A 158 14.68 8.94 -5.82
N LEU A 159 14.23 9.50 -4.69
CA LEU A 159 14.25 8.79 -3.41
C LEU A 159 13.40 7.52 -3.45
N GLN A 160 12.24 7.55 -4.13
CA GLN A 160 11.46 6.32 -4.30
C GLN A 160 12.21 5.26 -5.10
N ALA A 161 12.96 5.62 -6.15
CA ALA A 161 13.77 4.67 -6.90
C ALA A 161 14.90 4.08 -6.07
N LEU A 162 15.57 4.91 -5.25
CA LEU A 162 16.68 4.53 -4.39
C LEU A 162 16.24 3.66 -3.21
N CYS A 163 15.12 3.98 -2.56
CA CYS A 163 14.72 3.33 -1.31
C CYS A 163 13.50 2.41 -1.44
N THR A 164 12.65 2.62 -2.45
CA THR A 164 11.37 1.91 -2.63
C THR A 164 10.47 1.95 -1.38
N LEU A 165 10.39 3.11 -0.73
CA LEU A 165 9.56 3.32 0.47
C LEU A 165 8.07 3.03 0.20
N ARG A 166 7.29 2.74 1.25
CA ARG A 166 5.83 2.82 1.10
C ARG A 166 5.44 4.27 0.86
N ILE A 167 4.38 4.51 0.11
CA ILE A 167 3.93 5.87 -0.20
C ILE A 167 3.69 6.73 1.05
N SER A 168 3.18 6.14 2.14
CA SER A 168 3.01 6.83 3.42
C SER A 168 4.35 7.20 4.07
N GLU A 169 5.35 6.32 3.96
CA GLU A 169 6.70 6.55 4.48
C GLU A 169 7.37 7.68 3.68
N LEU A 170 7.32 7.60 2.34
CA LEU A 170 7.82 8.65 1.43
C LEU A 170 7.17 10.01 1.68
N ARG A 171 5.85 10.04 1.95
CA ARG A 171 5.11 11.27 2.22
C ARG A 171 5.50 11.96 3.53
N THR A 172 5.91 11.19 4.52
CA THR A 172 6.18 11.67 5.89
C THR A 172 7.64 11.54 6.29
N VAL A 173 8.52 11.26 5.33
CA VAL A 173 9.96 11.17 5.58
C VAL A 173 10.48 12.55 5.98
N LYS A 174 11.30 12.57 7.04
CA LYS A 174 11.87 13.78 7.61
C LYS A 174 13.35 13.89 7.27
N ILE A 175 13.91 15.09 7.38
CA ILE A 175 15.33 15.33 7.10
C ILE A 175 16.23 14.38 7.91
N LYS A 176 16.02 14.28 9.23
CA LYS A 176 16.79 13.38 10.10
C LYS A 176 16.70 11.89 9.78
N SER A 177 15.78 11.51 8.91
CA SER A 177 15.63 10.11 8.51
C SER A 177 16.62 9.73 7.42
N LEU A 178 17.16 10.70 6.66
CA LEU A 178 18.25 10.47 5.72
C LEU A 178 19.57 10.52 6.48
N ILE A 179 20.28 9.39 6.47
CA ILE A 179 21.53 9.20 7.19
C ILE A 179 22.58 8.72 6.18
N GLU A 180 23.80 9.19 6.37
CA GLU A 180 24.99 8.72 5.68
C GLU A 180 25.94 8.17 6.74
N GLU A 181 26.34 6.91 6.58
CA GLU A 181 27.33 6.24 7.42
C GLU A 181 28.24 5.42 6.48
N ASP A 182 29.56 5.54 6.65
CA ASP A 182 30.57 4.80 5.90
C ASP A 182 30.43 4.89 4.36
N GLY A 183 30.05 6.06 3.83
CA GLY A 183 29.84 6.29 2.40
C GLY A 183 28.51 5.75 1.87
N VAL A 184 27.65 5.22 2.75
CA VAL A 184 26.38 4.59 2.40
C VAL A 184 25.22 5.42 2.90
N TYR A 185 24.34 5.82 1.98
CA TYR A 185 23.10 6.51 2.32
C TYR A 185 21.96 5.51 2.59
N PHE A 186 21.18 5.80 3.62
CA PHE A 186 19.96 5.06 3.91
C PHE A 186 18.88 5.95 4.53
N ILE A 187 17.62 5.53 4.39
CA ILE A 187 16.51 6.08 5.16
C ILE A 187 16.28 5.22 6.39
N TYR A 188 16.48 5.77 7.59
CA TYR A 188 16.08 5.13 8.83
C TYR A 188 14.57 5.30 9.06
N VAL A 189 13.82 4.25 8.74
CA VAL A 189 12.37 4.23 8.92
C VAL A 189 12.08 3.93 10.38
N CYS A 190 11.43 4.87 11.07
CA CYS A 190 11.05 4.72 12.48
C CYS A 190 9.62 5.25 12.72
N PRO A 191 8.71 4.44 13.32
CA PRO A 191 7.32 4.83 13.55
C PRO A 191 7.15 6.04 14.49
N LYS A 192 8.18 6.38 15.29
CA LYS A 192 8.19 7.59 16.12
C LYS A 192 8.24 8.88 15.29
N ASN A 193 8.77 8.80 14.07
CA ASN A 193 9.13 9.96 13.26
C ASN A 193 8.37 10.05 11.93
N MET A 194 7.81 8.94 11.45
CA MET A 194 7.11 8.86 10.17
C MET A 194 6.01 7.80 10.18
N LYS A 195 5.05 7.87 9.24
CA LYS A 195 3.97 6.88 9.13
C LYS A 195 4.44 5.60 8.47
N THR A 196 4.47 4.50 9.23
CA THR A 196 4.91 3.19 8.75
C THR A 196 3.80 2.14 8.86
N LYS A 197 3.81 1.16 7.95
CA LYS A 197 2.87 0.02 8.04
C LYS A 197 3.35 -0.93 9.14
N PHE A 198 2.45 -1.32 10.04
CA PHE A 198 2.73 -2.23 11.17
C PHE A 198 3.80 -1.72 12.14
N ALA A 199 4.00 -0.39 12.22
CA ALA A 199 5.01 0.22 13.10
C ALA A 199 6.43 -0.36 12.93
N LYS A 200 6.78 -0.81 11.72
CA LYS A 200 8.10 -1.42 11.46
C LYS A 200 9.20 -0.36 11.51
N THR A 201 10.31 -0.74 12.14
CA THR A 201 11.59 -0.01 12.12
C THR A 201 12.57 -0.75 11.21
N ARG A 202 13.31 -0.04 10.36
CA ARG A 202 14.34 -0.62 9.49
C ARG A 202 15.23 0.46 8.87
N ALA A 203 16.48 0.12 8.59
CA ALA A 203 17.29 0.86 7.63
C ALA A 203 16.85 0.48 6.21
N VAL A 204 16.69 1.48 5.34
CA VAL A 204 16.41 1.30 3.92
C VAL A 204 17.59 1.86 3.16
N VAL A 205 18.55 0.98 2.86
CA VAL A 205 19.79 1.32 2.17
C VAL A 205 19.48 1.69 0.72
N PHE A 206 20.15 2.72 0.21
CA PHE A 206 20.00 3.14 -1.17
C PHE A 206 20.43 2.01 -2.11
N VAL A 207 19.57 1.69 -3.07
CA VAL A 207 19.92 0.83 -4.20
C VAL A 207 21.02 1.54 -5.02
N PRO A 208 22.05 0.83 -5.51
CA PRO A 208 23.17 1.42 -6.26
C PRO A 208 22.74 1.85 -7.67
N LEU A 209 21.96 2.92 -7.75
CA LEU A 209 21.59 3.58 -9.01
C LEU A 209 22.66 4.60 -9.42
N PRO A 210 22.64 5.06 -10.69
CA PRO A 210 23.54 6.11 -11.15
C PRO A 210 23.57 7.34 -10.24
N GLU A 211 24.75 7.95 -10.13
CA GLU A 211 25.03 9.04 -9.19
C GLU A 211 24.07 10.23 -9.35
N ASP A 212 23.65 10.54 -10.58
CA ASP A 212 22.71 11.63 -10.87
C ASP A 212 21.35 11.46 -10.17
N ILE A 213 20.90 10.21 -9.97
CA ILE A 213 19.65 9.91 -9.26
C ILE A 213 19.80 10.19 -7.76
N LYS A 214 20.95 9.81 -7.16
CA LYS A 214 21.26 10.14 -5.76
C LYS A 214 21.38 11.65 -5.58
N GLN A 215 22.05 12.33 -6.50
CA GLN A 215 22.28 13.77 -6.44
C GLN A 215 21.00 14.60 -6.49
N ASN A 216 19.93 14.14 -7.14
CA ASN A 216 18.62 14.80 -7.07
C ASN A 216 18.11 14.93 -5.63
N VAL A 217 18.36 13.93 -4.78
CA VAL A 217 17.93 13.93 -3.37
C VAL A 217 18.85 14.81 -2.53
N ILE A 218 20.17 14.66 -2.70
CA ILE A 218 21.15 15.39 -1.89
C ILE A 218 21.07 16.90 -2.14
N ARG A 219 21.05 17.34 -3.41
CA ARG A 219 20.89 18.76 -3.75
C ARG A 219 19.59 19.35 -3.22
N TRP A 220 18.52 18.56 -3.18
CA TRP A 220 17.26 18.99 -2.60
C TRP A 220 17.35 19.15 -1.08
N LEU A 221 18.01 18.22 -0.38
CA LEU A 221 18.28 18.34 1.05
C LEU A 221 19.12 19.59 1.33
N ASP A 222 20.23 19.77 0.63
CA ASP A 222 21.12 20.92 0.81
C ASP A 222 20.34 22.24 0.66
N TYR A 223 19.51 22.33 -0.38
CA TYR A 223 18.64 23.47 -0.60
C TYR A 223 17.68 23.71 0.58
N LEU A 224 17.04 22.68 1.13
CA LEU A 224 16.19 22.83 2.32
C LEU A 224 16.97 23.36 3.53
N LEU A 225 18.21 22.89 3.73
CA LEU A 225 19.07 23.36 4.82
C LEU A 225 19.44 24.84 4.65
N THR A 226 19.68 25.32 3.42
CA THR A 226 19.89 26.76 3.16
C THR A 226 18.68 27.62 3.52
N LEU A 227 17.47 27.06 3.46
CA LEU A 227 16.22 27.70 3.89
C LEU A 227 15.94 27.55 5.41
N GLY A 228 16.88 26.97 6.16
CA GLY A 228 16.79 26.78 7.61
C GLY A 228 15.82 25.68 8.04
N PHE A 229 15.55 24.70 7.17
CA PHE A 229 14.86 23.47 7.59
C PHE A 229 15.74 22.69 8.57
N LYS A 230 15.12 21.97 9.51
CA LYS A 230 15.77 21.21 10.57
C LYS A 230 15.38 19.74 10.50
N ASP A 231 16.06 18.91 11.29
CA ASP A 231 15.85 17.48 11.48
C ASP A 231 14.39 16.98 11.48
N ASN A 232 13.50 17.70 12.15
CA ASN A 232 12.11 17.30 12.31
C ASN A 232 11.19 17.76 11.17
N ASP A 233 11.68 18.62 10.28
CA ASP A 233 10.94 19.10 9.12
C ASP A 233 10.83 18.00 8.04
N PRO A 234 9.74 18.03 7.24
CA PRO A 234 9.55 17.07 6.16
C PRO A 234 10.64 17.23 5.08
N LEU A 235 11.19 16.11 4.61
CA LEU A 235 12.12 16.12 3.48
C LEU A 235 11.41 16.52 2.17
N PHE A 236 10.11 16.28 2.06
CA PHE A 236 9.28 16.73 0.93
C PHE A 236 8.13 17.62 1.41
N PRO A 237 8.40 18.92 1.66
CA PRO A 237 7.38 19.87 2.08
C PRO A 237 6.31 20.12 1.03
N ILE A 238 5.19 20.70 1.48
CA ILE A 238 4.19 21.29 0.60
C ILE A 238 4.81 22.50 -0.11
N ILE A 239 4.54 22.60 -1.41
CA ILE A 239 4.86 23.77 -2.23
C ILE A 239 3.55 24.21 -2.87
N ASP A 240 3.07 25.37 -2.46
CA ASP A 240 1.86 25.99 -2.98
C ASP A 240 2.21 26.99 -4.07
N ASN A 241 1.27 27.18 -5.00
CA ASN A 241 1.32 28.28 -5.94
C ASN A 241 0.42 29.38 -5.40
N SER A 242 0.94 30.59 -5.31
CA SER A 242 0.19 31.82 -5.02
C SER A 242 0.47 32.84 -6.11
N PHE A 243 -0.31 33.92 -6.16
CA PHE A 243 0.02 35.08 -6.99
C PHE A 243 0.56 36.17 -6.07
N ASN A 244 1.64 36.83 -6.48
CA ASN A 244 2.21 37.96 -5.76
C ASN A 244 1.40 39.25 -6.04
N GLY A 245 1.79 40.37 -5.40
CA GLY A 245 1.13 41.67 -5.61
C GLY A 245 1.18 42.23 -7.03
N GLN A 246 1.93 41.60 -7.94
CA GLN A 246 2.01 41.93 -9.37
C GLN A 246 1.25 40.91 -10.24
N ASN A 247 0.43 40.04 -9.65
CA ASN A 247 -0.28 38.93 -10.31
C ASN A 247 0.65 37.93 -11.02
N LEU A 248 1.90 37.81 -10.59
CA LEU A 248 2.84 36.79 -11.08
C LEU A 248 2.78 35.55 -10.18
N LEU A 249 2.86 34.38 -10.79
CA LEU A 249 2.83 33.10 -10.07
C LEU A 249 4.10 32.93 -9.24
N GLN A 250 3.94 32.78 -7.93
CA GLN A 250 5.00 32.55 -6.96
C GLN A 250 4.82 31.19 -6.30
N GLN A 251 5.93 30.53 -5.98
CA GLN A 251 5.93 29.28 -5.21
C GLN A 251 6.36 29.56 -3.78
N GLU A 252 5.55 29.11 -2.82
CA GLU A 252 5.85 29.22 -1.39
C GLU A 252 6.03 27.83 -0.79
N ILE A 253 7.11 27.66 -0.02
CA ILE A 253 7.42 26.41 0.66
C ILE A 253 6.87 26.43 2.09
N ARG A 254 6.04 25.45 2.44
CA ARG A 254 5.52 25.28 3.81
C ARG A 254 6.16 24.08 4.47
N ARG A 255 6.64 24.24 5.70
CA ARG A 255 7.23 23.19 6.56
C ARG A 255 6.17 22.20 7.07
N ALA A 256 5.43 21.59 6.15
CA ALA A 256 4.35 20.67 6.43
C ALA A 256 4.41 19.48 5.46
N GLU A 257 4.06 18.30 5.95
CA GLU A 257 3.98 17.09 5.13
C GLU A 257 2.90 17.22 4.05
N ILE A 258 3.15 16.64 2.88
CA ILE A 258 2.10 16.44 1.87
C ILE A 258 0.93 15.70 2.52
N LYS A 259 -0.30 16.21 2.35
CA LYS A 259 -1.48 15.71 3.10
C LYS A 259 -2.00 14.36 2.62
N SER A 260 -1.88 14.07 1.32
CA SER A 260 -2.51 12.91 0.70
C SER A 260 -1.55 12.11 -0.16
N ASP A 261 -1.69 10.78 -0.08
CA ASP A 261 -1.02 9.82 -0.96
C ASP A 261 -1.41 10.04 -2.43
N THR A 262 -2.59 10.62 -2.71
CA THR A 262 -3.04 10.94 -4.08
C THR A 262 -2.17 12.01 -4.74
N THR A 263 -1.65 12.97 -3.97
CA THR A 263 -0.73 13.99 -4.48
C THR A 263 0.55 13.35 -5.00
N ILE A 264 1.10 12.39 -4.25
CA ILE A 264 2.28 11.63 -4.69
C ILE A 264 1.96 10.81 -5.94
N ARG A 265 0.83 10.08 -5.96
CA ARG A 265 0.44 9.32 -7.17
C ARG A 265 0.33 10.19 -8.41
N ALA A 266 -0.19 11.42 -8.28
CA ALA A 266 -0.26 12.37 -9.38
C ALA A 266 1.13 12.83 -9.86
N ILE A 267 2.11 12.95 -8.96
CA ILE A 267 3.51 13.25 -9.34
C ILE A 267 4.09 12.08 -10.16
N PHE A 268 3.89 10.84 -9.72
CA PHE A 268 4.32 9.66 -10.47
C PHE A 268 3.66 9.61 -11.84
N GLN A 269 2.34 9.80 -11.90
CA GLN A 269 1.60 9.79 -13.16
C GLN A 269 2.16 10.79 -14.16
N ARG A 270 2.36 12.06 -13.76
CA ARG A 270 2.95 13.08 -14.62
C ARG A 270 4.38 12.75 -15.07
N ALA A 271 5.20 12.14 -14.20
CA ALA A 271 6.56 11.76 -14.55
C ALA A 271 6.56 10.68 -15.66
N PHE A 272 5.74 9.65 -15.52
CA PHE A 272 5.62 8.58 -16.51
C PHE A 272 5.01 9.08 -17.83
N GLU A 273 3.94 9.88 -17.77
CA GLU A 273 3.30 10.47 -18.95
C GLU A 273 4.30 11.33 -19.76
N ARG A 274 5.13 12.14 -19.09
CA ARG A 274 6.17 12.95 -19.76
C ARG A 274 7.24 12.13 -20.45
N ALA A 275 7.57 10.96 -19.92
CA ALA A 275 8.50 10.03 -20.54
C ALA A 275 7.86 9.19 -21.66
N GLY A 276 6.58 9.41 -21.99
CA GLY A 276 5.85 8.60 -22.97
C GLY A 276 5.57 7.17 -22.51
N LEU A 277 5.61 6.92 -21.20
CA LEU A 277 5.46 5.59 -20.62
C LEU A 277 4.12 5.46 -19.86
N PRO A 278 3.41 4.31 -19.97
CA PRO A 278 2.26 4.02 -19.13
C PRO A 278 2.55 4.18 -17.63
N TYR A 279 1.65 4.89 -16.93
CA TYR A 279 1.76 5.09 -15.49
C TYR A 279 1.82 3.77 -14.71
N ILE A 280 2.79 3.68 -13.80
CA ILE A 280 2.82 2.68 -12.75
C ILE A 280 2.73 3.32 -11.38
N ASN A 281 1.97 2.69 -10.49
CA ASN A 281 1.84 3.17 -9.12
C ASN A 281 3.19 3.07 -8.36
N PRO A 282 3.40 3.88 -7.29
CA PRO A 282 4.66 3.88 -6.53
C PRO A 282 5.05 2.53 -5.91
N HIS A 283 4.07 1.64 -5.67
CA HIS A 283 4.34 0.30 -5.14
C HIS A 283 5.02 -0.60 -6.18
N SER A 284 4.94 -0.26 -7.47
CA SER A 284 5.59 -1.01 -8.54
C SER A 284 7.12 -0.92 -8.47
N PHE A 285 7.69 0.16 -7.94
CA PHE A 285 9.16 0.28 -7.76
C PHE A 285 9.67 -0.77 -6.77
N ARG A 286 8.89 -1.08 -5.73
CA ARG A 286 9.19 -2.16 -4.79
C ARG A 286 9.19 -3.53 -5.47
N LYS A 287 8.29 -3.71 -6.43
CA LYS A 287 8.24 -4.94 -7.25
C LYS A 287 9.44 -5.02 -8.18
N THR A 288 9.87 -3.91 -8.78
CA THR A 288 11.09 -3.85 -9.59
C THR A 288 12.31 -4.29 -8.77
N LEU A 289 12.49 -3.76 -7.55
CA LEU A 289 13.58 -4.19 -6.66
C LEU A 289 13.49 -5.67 -6.27
N ALA A 290 12.30 -6.12 -5.86
CA ALA A 290 12.09 -7.52 -5.49
C ALA A 290 12.38 -8.47 -6.67
N ARG A 291 11.95 -8.12 -7.89
CA ARG A 291 12.21 -8.90 -9.11
C ARG A 291 13.70 -8.92 -9.43
N PHE A 292 14.36 -7.77 -9.40
CA PHE A 292 15.80 -7.69 -9.62
C PHE A 292 16.54 -8.64 -8.67
N SER A 293 16.20 -8.62 -7.37
CA SER A 293 16.86 -9.45 -6.35
C SER A 293 16.72 -10.96 -6.51
N GLN A 294 15.71 -11.46 -7.25
CA GLN A 294 15.53 -12.90 -7.47
C GLN A 294 16.61 -13.52 -8.36
N THR A 295 17.25 -12.70 -9.19
CA THR A 295 18.33 -13.13 -10.09
C THR A 295 19.72 -12.85 -9.52
N GLN A 296 19.78 -12.36 -8.27
CA GLN A 296 21.01 -12.01 -7.59
C GLN A 296 21.35 -13.09 -6.53
N SER A 297 22.36 -12.82 -5.70
CA SER A 297 22.74 -13.73 -4.62
C SER A 297 21.63 -13.86 -3.54
N PRO A 298 21.55 -15.01 -2.85
CA PRO A 298 20.65 -15.18 -1.71
C PRO A 298 20.84 -14.13 -0.61
N ALA A 299 22.08 -13.69 -0.39
CA ALA A 299 22.41 -12.62 0.55
C ALA A 299 21.78 -11.28 0.12
N PHE A 300 21.87 -10.93 -1.16
CA PHE A 300 21.23 -9.73 -1.70
C PHE A 300 19.69 -9.81 -1.60
N LEU A 301 19.10 -10.96 -1.92
CA LEU A 301 17.65 -11.18 -1.75
C LEU A 301 17.21 -10.98 -0.29
N ASN A 302 17.98 -11.48 0.68
CA ASN A 302 17.68 -11.28 2.09
C ASN A 302 17.86 -9.80 2.51
N ALA A 303 18.87 -9.10 2.01
CA ALA A 303 19.05 -7.67 2.23
C ALA A 303 17.86 -6.86 1.67
N VAL A 304 17.39 -7.18 0.46
CA VAL A 304 16.20 -6.58 -0.14
C VAL A 304 14.94 -6.86 0.68
N ARG A 305 14.76 -8.09 1.19
CA ARG A 305 13.66 -8.41 2.12
C ARG A 305 13.68 -7.48 3.35
N GLN A 306 14.86 -7.22 3.92
CA GLN A 306 15.02 -6.30 5.05
C GLN A 306 14.70 -4.85 4.68
N ASN A 307 15.26 -4.34 3.57
CA ASN A 307 14.96 -3.00 3.02
C ASN A 307 13.45 -2.80 2.79
N LEU A 308 12.78 -3.81 2.24
CA LEU A 308 11.32 -3.80 2.01
C LEU A 308 10.52 -3.96 3.32
N GLY A 309 11.14 -4.40 4.42
CA GLY A 309 10.48 -4.69 5.68
C GLY A 309 9.50 -5.85 5.56
N HIS A 310 9.84 -6.88 4.78
CA HIS A 310 9.07 -8.11 4.64
C HIS A 310 9.45 -9.11 5.75
N SER A 311 8.45 -9.69 6.41
CA SER A 311 8.69 -10.62 7.53
C SER A 311 9.12 -12.01 7.07
N SER A 312 8.69 -12.44 5.89
CA SER A 312 9.11 -13.70 5.28
C SER A 312 9.69 -13.47 3.89
N ILE A 313 10.56 -14.40 3.46
CA ILE A 313 11.06 -14.43 2.09
C ILE A 313 9.93 -14.70 1.09
N ASP A 314 8.94 -15.50 1.49
CA ASP A 314 7.73 -15.76 0.69
C ASP A 314 7.00 -14.48 0.32
N THR A 315 6.96 -13.47 1.20
CA THR A 315 6.33 -12.19 0.85
C THR A 315 7.06 -11.50 -0.30
N THR A 316 8.38 -11.66 -0.38
CA THR A 316 9.24 -11.10 -1.44
C THR A 316 9.15 -11.94 -2.72
N LEU A 317 9.13 -13.28 -2.60
CA LEU A 317 9.02 -14.19 -3.75
C LEU A 317 7.61 -14.22 -4.35
N ASN A 318 6.58 -14.29 -3.52
CA ASN A 318 5.18 -14.28 -3.94
C ASN A 318 4.76 -12.95 -4.56
N SER A 319 5.54 -11.88 -4.44
CA SER A 319 5.20 -10.57 -5.04
C SER A 319 5.00 -10.60 -6.56
N TYR A 320 5.45 -11.67 -7.25
CA TYR A 320 5.55 -11.68 -8.70
C TYR A 320 5.21 -12.99 -9.44
N GLY A 321 4.98 -14.11 -8.74
CA GLY A 321 4.69 -15.40 -9.37
C GLY A 321 5.95 -16.24 -9.66
N GLN A 322 5.80 -17.29 -10.47
CA GLN A 322 6.89 -18.22 -10.83
C GLN A 322 7.79 -17.61 -11.93
N LEU A 323 9.07 -18.00 -11.97
CA LEU A 323 9.97 -17.69 -13.09
C LEU A 323 9.36 -18.21 -14.40
N SER A 324 9.52 -17.48 -15.51
CA SER A 324 9.19 -18.06 -16.82
C SER A 324 10.08 -19.25 -17.11
N THR A 325 9.61 -20.22 -17.91
CA THR A 325 10.43 -21.39 -18.28
C THR A 325 11.74 -20.98 -18.96
N ALA A 326 11.75 -19.87 -19.71
CA ALA A 326 12.97 -19.33 -20.33
C ALA A 326 13.96 -18.80 -19.28
N GLU A 327 13.50 -18.01 -18.31
CA GLU A 327 14.33 -17.53 -17.20
C GLU A 327 14.85 -18.69 -16.35
N GLN A 328 13.99 -19.68 -16.05
CA GLN A 328 14.36 -20.88 -15.32
C GLN A 328 15.46 -21.67 -16.04
N ARG A 329 15.29 -21.94 -17.35
CA ARG A 329 16.29 -22.65 -18.16
C ARG A 329 17.62 -21.90 -18.20
N LYS A 330 17.58 -20.58 -18.38
CA LYS A 330 18.79 -19.74 -18.37
C LYS A 330 19.53 -19.87 -17.04
N ILE A 331 18.84 -19.66 -15.92
CA ILE A 331 19.45 -19.72 -14.57
C ILE A 331 20.03 -21.10 -14.28
N ILE A 332 19.32 -22.18 -14.65
CA ILE A 332 19.82 -23.55 -14.49
C ILE A 332 21.02 -23.81 -15.40
N GLY A 333 21.00 -23.34 -16.64
CA GLY A 333 22.08 -23.54 -17.61
C GLY A 333 23.36 -22.74 -17.28
N GLU A 334 23.24 -21.60 -16.61
CA GLU A 334 24.37 -20.78 -16.13
C GLU A 334 24.94 -21.28 -14.79
N ALA A 335 24.26 -22.22 -14.12
CA ALA A 335 24.73 -22.77 -12.86
C ALA A 335 25.99 -23.63 -13.09
N SER A 336 27.12 -23.20 -12.54
CA SER A 336 28.33 -24.03 -12.51
C SER A 336 28.16 -25.16 -11.50
N PHE A 337 27.92 -26.36 -11.99
CA PHE A 337 27.94 -27.56 -11.17
C PHE A 337 29.39 -28.02 -10.97
N PRO A 338 29.83 -28.34 -9.74
CA PRO A 338 31.21 -28.73 -9.45
C PRO A 338 31.59 -30.14 -9.93
N PHE A 339 30.82 -30.73 -10.84
CA PHE A 339 31.13 -32.03 -11.42
C PHE A 339 31.95 -31.83 -12.70
N LYS A 340 33.18 -32.32 -12.71
CA LYS A 340 33.85 -32.66 -13.97
C LYS A 340 33.00 -33.74 -14.62
N LEU A 341 32.41 -33.44 -15.78
CA LEU A 341 31.98 -34.49 -16.70
C LEU A 341 33.25 -35.21 -17.13
N THR A 342 33.63 -36.26 -16.41
CA THR A 342 34.56 -37.26 -16.91
C THR A 342 33.85 -37.91 -18.08
N GLY A 343 34.19 -37.48 -19.29
CA GLY A 343 33.76 -38.17 -20.49
C GLY A 343 34.39 -39.56 -20.52
N GLU A 344 33.52 -40.56 -20.57
CA GLU A 344 33.78 -41.80 -21.31
C GLU A 344 32.92 -41.78 -22.57
#